data_AF-A0A428Q5P8-F1
#
_entry.id   AF-A0A428Q5P8-F1
#
_cell.length_a   1.000
_cell.length_b   1.000
_cell.length_c   1.000
_cell.angle_alpha   90.00
_cell.angle_beta   90.00
_cell.angle_gamma   90.00
#
_symmetry.space_group_name_H-M   'P 1'
#
loop_
_entity.id
_entity.type
_entity.pdbx_description
1 polymer ?
#
loop_
_entity_poly.entity_id
_entity_poly.type
_entity_poly.pdbx_seq_one_letter_code
_entity_poly.pdbx_strand_id
1 'polypeptide(L)'
;MALAEVTGIISAIITIIDASIKIYHAAEDATDIPQSFRDAASRLPLVQDTLRLAADGLAADILDTQSRASLGAVLEKCTERVAVLLDIFQLVITPAAASRPERYLRALKTIPQAKRVETLMEAIMADLQLLATNHAVKAATRKQMERLIKGLLGVVLYVRVAHLRSSLLAPQGDDAA
;
A
#
# COMPACT_ATOMS: atom_id res chain seq x y z
N MET A 1 -8.60 16.64 -1.44
CA MET A 1 -8.61 15.52 -0.49
C MET A 1 -7.51 15.71 0.54
N ALA A 2 -7.84 15.60 1.82
CA ALA A 2 -6.90 15.72 2.93
C ALA A 2 -6.12 14.41 3.15
N LEU A 3 -4.94 14.48 3.79
CA LEU A 3 -4.16 13.28 4.11
C LEU A 3 -4.93 12.32 5.03
N ALA A 4 -5.65 12.87 6.02
CA ALA A 4 -6.48 12.08 6.94
C ALA A 4 -7.60 11.31 6.21
N GLU A 5 -8.18 11.88 5.15
CA GLU A 5 -9.18 11.20 4.34
C GLU A 5 -8.55 9.98 3.63
N VAL A 6 -7.38 10.13 3.02
CA VAL A 6 -6.67 9.05 2.31
C VAL A 6 -6.33 7.91 3.28
N THR A 7 -5.79 8.23 4.46
CA THR A 7 -5.48 7.24 5.50
C THR A 7 -6.74 6.55 6.02
N GLY A 8 -7.86 7.28 6.12
CA GLY A 8 -9.16 6.73 6.48
C GLY A 8 -9.64 5.67 5.48
N ILE A 9 -9.50 5.93 4.18
CA ILE A 9 -9.85 4.96 3.13
C ILE A 9 -8.97 3.72 3.24
N ILE A 10 -7.64 3.86 3.40
CA ILE A 10 -6.75 2.70 3.56
C ILE A 10 -7.18 1.84 4.75
N SER A 11 -7.51 2.47 5.88
CA SER A 11 -7.98 1.77 7.08
C SER A 11 -9.30 1.02 6.84
N ALA A 12 -10.21 1.60 6.06
CA ALA A 12 -11.46 0.94 5.67
C ALA A 12 -11.18 -0.30 4.80
N ILE A 13 -10.30 -0.21 3.81
CA ILE A 13 -9.91 -1.34 2.96
C ILE A 13 -9.30 -2.46 3.82
N ILE A 14 -8.39 -2.13 4.73
CA ILE A 14 -7.75 -3.11 5.64
C ILE A 14 -8.81 -3.84 6.48
N THR A 15 -9.83 -3.12 6.98
CA THR A 15 -10.92 -3.69 7.78
C THR A 15 -11.76 -4.67 6.95
N ILE A 16 -12.07 -4.34 5.71
CA ILE A 16 -12.83 -5.21 4.81
C ILE A 16 -12.03 -6.49 4.50
N ILE A 17 -10.74 -6.34 4.20
CA ILE A 17 -9.84 -7.49 3.95
C ILE A 17 -9.76 -8.41 5.17
N ASP A 18 -9.62 -7.84 6.37
CA ASP A 18 -9.58 -8.60 7.61
C ASP A 18 -10.87 -9.41 7.82
N ALA A 19 -12.03 -8.82 7.53
CA ALA A 19 -13.30 -9.52 7.56
C ALA A 19 -13.37 -10.67 6.54
N SER A 20 -12.90 -10.45 5.30
CA SER A 20 -12.85 -11.50 4.27
C SER A 20 -11.96 -12.67 4.67
N ILE A 21 -10.78 -12.39 5.23
CA ILE A 21 -9.85 -13.40 5.75
C ILE A 21 -10.52 -14.23 6.85
N LYS A 22 -11.16 -13.57 7.82
CA LYS A 22 -11.86 -14.24 8.94
C LYS A 22 -13.00 -15.14 8.46
N ILE A 23 -13.80 -14.67 7.50
CA ILE A 23 -14.88 -15.46 6.92
C ILE A 23 -14.33 -16.71 6.24
N TYR A 24 -13.24 -16.56 5.49
CA TYR A 24 -12.62 -17.70 4.81
C TYR A 24 -12.04 -18.72 5.79
N HIS A 25 -11.26 -18.29 6.79
CA HIS A 25 -10.68 -19.20 7.78
C HIS A 25 -11.75 -19.93 8.60
N ALA A 26 -12.92 -19.34 8.82
CA ALA A 26 -14.03 -20.02 9.51
C ALA A 26 -14.58 -21.24 8.76
N ALA A 27 -14.23 -21.39 7.48
CA ALA A 27 -14.73 -22.45 6.61
C ALA A 27 -13.62 -23.12 5.76
N GLU A 28 -12.35 -22.85 6.03
CA GLU A 28 -11.24 -23.28 5.17
C GLU A 28 -11.10 -24.80 5.05
N ASP A 29 -11.53 -25.54 6.07
CA ASP A 29 -11.59 -27.01 6.06
C ASP A 29 -12.75 -27.59 5.22
N ALA A 30 -13.62 -26.73 4.66
CA ALA A 30 -14.76 -27.16 3.85
C ALA A 30 -14.32 -27.57 2.43
N THR A 31 -14.62 -28.82 2.06
CA THR A 31 -14.25 -29.40 0.77
C THR A 31 -15.01 -28.80 -0.43
N ASP A 32 -16.07 -28.03 -0.18
CA ASP A 32 -16.97 -27.46 -1.21
C ASP A 32 -16.61 -26.03 -1.66
N ILE A 33 -15.56 -25.42 -1.08
CA ILE A 33 -15.07 -24.11 -1.52
C ILE A 33 -14.25 -24.25 -2.82
N PRO A 34 -14.51 -23.46 -3.88
CA PRO A 34 -13.71 -23.51 -5.11
C PRO A 34 -12.28 -23.01 -4.91
N GLN A 35 -11.37 -23.48 -5.77
CA GLN A 35 -9.95 -23.09 -5.73
C GLN A 35 -9.74 -21.57 -5.83
N SER A 36 -10.53 -20.85 -6.65
CA SER A 36 -10.37 -19.40 -6.79
C SER A 36 -10.59 -18.61 -5.49
N PHE A 37 -11.44 -19.12 -4.59
CA PHE A 37 -11.62 -18.54 -3.26
C PHE A 37 -10.41 -18.78 -2.37
N ARG A 38 -9.82 -19.98 -2.44
CA ARG A 38 -8.56 -20.28 -1.72
C ARG A 38 -7.42 -19.40 -2.23
N ASP A 39 -7.28 -19.29 -3.54
CA ASP A 39 -6.24 -18.48 -4.18
C ASP A 39 -6.41 -17.00 -3.80
N ALA A 40 -7.63 -16.47 -3.82
CA ALA A 40 -7.90 -15.11 -3.37
C ALA A 40 -7.56 -14.92 -1.89
N ALA A 41 -8.05 -15.80 -1.00
CA ALA A 41 -7.80 -15.73 0.43
C ALA A 41 -6.29 -15.78 0.77
N SER A 42 -5.52 -16.62 0.07
CA SER A 42 -4.06 -16.73 0.27
C SER A 42 -3.30 -15.43 -0.06
N ARG A 43 -3.87 -14.56 -0.92
CA ARG A 43 -3.25 -13.29 -1.34
C ARG A 43 -3.65 -12.12 -0.45
N LEU A 44 -4.80 -12.21 0.22
CA LEU A 44 -5.33 -11.13 1.05
C LEU A 44 -4.38 -10.63 2.16
N PRO A 45 -3.59 -11.49 2.84
CA PRO A 45 -2.58 -11.01 3.79
C PRO A 45 -1.53 -10.09 3.15
N LEU A 46 -1.03 -10.43 1.95
CA LEU A 46 -0.06 -9.60 1.24
C LEU A 46 -0.67 -8.25 0.80
N VAL A 47 -1.94 -8.27 0.39
CA VAL A 47 -2.72 -7.06 0.07
C VAL A 47 -2.81 -6.16 1.31
N GLN A 48 -3.10 -6.74 2.48
CA GLN A 48 -3.18 -6.03 3.76
C GLN A 48 -1.83 -5.39 4.14
N ASP A 49 -0.73 -6.13 4.02
CA ASP A 49 0.60 -5.62 4.37
C ASP A 49 1.07 -4.51 3.43
N THR A 50 0.75 -4.62 2.13
CA THR A 50 1.02 -3.57 1.15
C THR A 50 0.30 -2.26 1.50
N LEU A 51 -0.96 -2.36 1.94
CA LEU A 51 -1.76 -1.21 2.37
C LEU A 51 -1.23 -0.58 3.65
N ARG A 52 -0.80 -1.37 4.63
CA ARG A 52 -0.14 -0.87 5.85
C ARG A 52 1.13 -0.10 5.52
N LEU A 53 2.00 -0.68 4.68
CA LEU A 53 3.22 -0.01 4.24
C LEU A 53 2.94 1.30 3.49
N ALA A 54 1.88 1.32 2.66
CA ALA A 54 1.45 2.53 1.98
C ALA A 54 0.97 3.61 2.97
N ALA A 55 0.20 3.23 4.01
CA ALA A 55 -0.25 4.15 5.06
C ALA A 55 0.94 4.75 5.84
N ASP A 56 1.90 3.92 6.24
CA ASP A 56 3.12 4.38 6.94
C ASP A 56 3.94 5.32 6.05
N GLY A 57 4.06 4.98 4.77
CA GLY A 57 4.71 5.79 3.77
C GLY A 57 4.08 7.16 3.57
N LEU A 58 2.74 7.25 3.69
CA LEU A 58 2.00 8.51 3.58
C LEU A 58 2.22 9.44 4.77
N ALA A 59 2.43 8.89 5.97
CA ALA A 59 2.77 9.70 7.15
C ALA A 59 4.16 10.35 7.03
N ALA A 60 5.07 9.73 6.27
CA ALA A 60 6.44 10.20 6.06
C ALA A 60 6.60 11.14 4.84
N ASP A 61 5.54 11.38 4.05
CA ASP A 61 5.65 12.04 2.74
C ASP A 61 4.83 13.34 2.66
N ILE A 62 5.42 14.38 2.07
CA ILE A 62 4.70 15.61 1.74
C ILE A 62 4.09 15.42 0.35
N LEU A 63 2.90 14.83 0.29
CA LEU A 63 2.14 14.76 -0.96
C LEU A 63 1.48 16.10 -1.27
N ASP A 64 1.53 16.56 -2.50
CA ASP A 64 0.72 17.68 -2.97
C ASP A 64 -0.76 17.27 -3.08
N THR A 65 -1.65 18.28 -3.16
CA THR A 65 -3.10 18.07 -3.18
C THR A 65 -3.58 17.23 -4.38
N GLN A 66 -2.97 17.38 -5.55
CA GLN A 66 -3.34 16.64 -6.76
C GLN A 66 -2.92 15.17 -6.63
N SER A 67 -1.69 14.91 -6.17
CA SER A 67 -1.22 13.55 -5.87
C SER A 67 -2.13 12.83 -4.87
N ARG A 68 -2.60 13.53 -3.82
CA ARG A 68 -3.54 12.94 -2.84
C ARG A 68 -4.89 12.62 -3.47
N ALA A 69 -5.41 13.49 -4.34
CA ALA A 69 -6.69 13.26 -5.01
C ALA A 69 -6.63 12.06 -5.97
N SER A 70 -5.58 11.97 -6.78
CA SER A 70 -5.40 10.81 -7.69
C SER A 70 -5.22 9.50 -6.91
N LEU A 71 -4.49 9.54 -5.79
CA LEU A 71 -4.34 8.39 -4.91
C LEU A 71 -5.67 7.98 -4.27
N GLY A 72 -6.44 8.95 -3.78
CA GLY A 72 -7.78 8.75 -3.25
C GLY A 72 -8.69 8.02 -4.22
N ALA A 73 -8.74 8.47 -5.48
CA ALA A 73 -9.58 7.84 -6.50
C ALA A 73 -9.20 6.38 -6.80
N VAL A 74 -7.92 6.01 -6.71
CA VAL A 74 -7.49 4.61 -6.84
C VAL A 74 -7.93 3.80 -5.62
N LEU A 75 -7.79 4.36 -4.41
CA LEU A 75 -8.18 3.70 -3.17
C LEU A 75 -9.70 3.54 -3.03
N GLU A 76 -10.50 4.51 -3.49
CA GLU A 76 -11.96 4.39 -3.53
C GLU A 76 -12.40 3.22 -4.42
N LYS A 77 -11.84 3.10 -5.62
CA LYS A 77 -12.09 1.95 -6.51
C LYS A 77 -11.66 0.63 -5.90
N CYS A 78 -10.51 0.62 -5.20
CA CYS A 78 -10.05 -0.55 -4.48
C CYS A 78 -11.04 -0.93 -3.37
N THR A 79 -11.56 0.06 -2.64
CA THR A 79 -12.59 -0.12 -1.59
C THR A 79 -13.84 -0.78 -2.14
N GLU A 80 -14.37 -0.29 -3.26
CA GLU A 80 -15.52 -0.89 -3.94
C GLU A 80 -15.26 -2.36 -4.30
N ARG A 81 -14.07 -2.66 -4.84
CA ARG A 81 -13.71 -4.02 -5.25
C ARG A 81 -13.55 -4.97 -4.06
N VAL A 82 -12.90 -4.55 -2.97
CA VAL A 82 -12.79 -5.39 -1.76
C VAL A 82 -14.13 -5.58 -1.07
N ALA A 83 -15.04 -4.60 -1.14
CA ALA A 83 -16.40 -4.75 -0.62
C ALA A 83 -17.18 -5.81 -1.40
N VAL A 84 -17.14 -5.77 -2.74
CA VAL A 84 -17.77 -6.80 -3.57
C VAL A 84 -17.16 -8.18 -3.33
N LEU A 85 -15.84 -8.26 -3.08
CA LEU A 85 -15.19 -9.52 -2.72
C LEU A 85 -15.73 -10.07 -1.40
N LEU A 86 -15.88 -9.21 -0.38
CA LEU A 86 -16.47 -9.58 0.92
C LEU A 86 -17.90 -10.09 0.76
N ASP A 87 -18.74 -9.41 -0.02
CA ASP A 87 -20.11 -9.84 -0.27
C ASP A 87 -20.17 -11.23 -0.91
N ILE A 88 -19.26 -11.51 -1.85
CA ILE A 88 -19.15 -12.82 -2.50
C ILE A 88 -18.71 -13.89 -1.50
N PHE A 89 -17.74 -13.58 -0.63
CA PHE A 89 -17.30 -14.49 0.44
C PHE A 89 -18.48 -14.80 1.38
N GLN A 90 -19.24 -13.80 1.83
CA GLN A 90 -20.42 -14.00 2.67
C GLN A 90 -21.54 -14.79 1.99
N LEU A 91 -21.66 -14.67 0.66
CA LEU A 91 -22.66 -15.38 -0.12
C LEU A 91 -22.31 -16.86 -0.28
N VAL A 92 -21.05 -17.18 -0.57
CA VAL A 92 -20.59 -18.55 -0.88
C VAL A 92 -20.20 -19.30 0.38
N ILE A 93 -19.45 -18.65 1.27
CA ILE A 93 -18.92 -19.28 2.48
C ILE A 93 -20.05 -19.36 3.50
N THR A 94 -20.45 -20.60 3.77
CA THR A 94 -21.62 -20.87 4.58
C THR A 94 -21.20 -21.08 6.04
N PRO A 95 -21.86 -20.45 7.02
CA PRO A 95 -21.61 -20.76 8.42
C PRO A 95 -21.89 -22.23 8.72
N ALA A 96 -21.11 -22.84 9.61
CA ALA A 96 -21.26 -24.26 9.98
C ALA A 96 -22.68 -24.61 10.50
N ALA A 97 -23.43 -23.63 10.99
CA ALA A 97 -24.79 -23.77 11.50
C ALA A 97 -25.91 -23.67 10.43
N ALA A 98 -25.60 -23.45 9.15
CA ALA A 98 -26.62 -23.28 8.12
C ALA A 98 -27.39 -24.58 7.84
N SER A 99 -28.67 -24.43 7.50
CA SER A 99 -29.53 -25.56 7.16
C SER A 99 -29.13 -26.25 5.85
N ARG A 100 -29.48 -27.52 5.69
CA ARG A 100 -29.25 -28.28 4.43
C ARG A 100 -29.77 -27.58 3.16
N PRO A 101 -31.00 -27.04 3.11
CA PRO A 101 -31.48 -26.33 1.92
C PRO A 101 -30.72 -25.03 1.64
N GLU A 102 -30.31 -24.30 2.68
CA GLU A 102 -29.48 -23.08 2.50
C GLU A 102 -28.11 -23.42 1.92
N ARG A 103 -27.46 -24.49 2.40
CA ARG A 103 -26.20 -24.99 1.85
C ARG A 103 -26.34 -25.35 0.36
N TYR A 104 -27.41 -26.04 -0.01
CA TYR A 104 -27.66 -26.40 -1.41
C TYR A 104 -27.84 -25.16 -2.30
N LEU A 105 -28.63 -24.18 -1.86
CA LEU A 105 -28.88 -22.95 -2.62
C LEU A 105 -27.61 -22.09 -2.79
N ARG A 106 -26.70 -22.11 -1.81
CA ARG A 106 -25.40 -21.43 -1.88
C ARG A 106 -24.41 -22.15 -2.81
N ALA A 107 -24.37 -23.48 -2.78
CA ALA A 107 -23.55 -24.27 -3.70
C ALA A 107 -23.88 -23.95 -5.17
N LEU A 108 -25.16 -23.80 -5.51
CA LEU A 108 -25.60 -23.41 -6.86
C LEU A 108 -25.10 -22.01 -7.29
N LYS A 109 -24.94 -21.08 -6.34
CA LYS A 109 -24.45 -19.73 -6.62
C LYS A 109 -22.93 -19.67 -6.76
N THR A 110 -22.21 -20.73 -6.43
CA THR A 110 -20.75 -20.69 -6.22
C THR A 110 -19.96 -20.57 -7.54
N ILE A 111 -20.34 -21.33 -8.56
CA ILE A 111 -19.62 -21.37 -9.86
C ILE A 111 -19.52 -19.99 -10.54
N PRO A 112 -20.61 -19.22 -10.73
CA PRO A 112 -20.49 -17.90 -11.36
C PRO A 112 -19.66 -16.92 -10.52
N GLN A 113 -19.62 -17.09 -9.20
CA GLN A 113 -18.80 -16.25 -8.34
C GLN A 113 -17.32 -16.63 -8.39
N ALA A 114 -16.97 -17.89 -8.66
CA ALA A 114 -15.59 -18.32 -8.75
C ALA A 114 -14.79 -17.50 -9.78
N LYS A 115 -15.38 -17.28 -10.97
CA LYS A 115 -14.75 -16.43 -12.00
C LYS A 115 -14.70 -14.97 -11.59
N ARG A 116 -15.74 -14.49 -10.91
CA ARG A 116 -15.83 -13.10 -10.44
C ARG A 116 -14.79 -12.79 -9.37
N VAL A 117 -14.50 -13.73 -8.47
CA VAL A 117 -13.44 -13.62 -7.45
C VAL A 117 -12.07 -13.46 -8.11
N GLU A 118 -11.75 -14.27 -9.13
CA GLU A 118 -10.49 -14.13 -9.87
C GLU A 118 -10.34 -12.73 -10.47
N THR A 119 -11.36 -12.28 -11.21
CA THR A 119 -11.34 -10.95 -11.86
C THR A 119 -11.26 -9.81 -10.86
N LEU A 120 -11.94 -9.93 -9.71
CA LEU A 120 -11.84 -8.94 -8.62
C LEU A 120 -10.43 -8.90 -8.03
N MET A 121 -9.83 -10.07 -7.79
CA MET A 121 -8.50 -10.15 -7.21
C MET A 121 -7.44 -9.59 -8.15
N GLU A 122 -7.55 -9.85 -9.46
CA GLU A 122 -6.70 -9.22 -10.49
C GLU A 122 -6.81 -7.68 -10.44
N ALA A 123 -8.03 -7.15 -10.36
CA ALA A 123 -8.26 -5.71 -10.33
C ALA A 123 -7.74 -5.06 -9.04
N ILE A 124 -7.92 -5.70 -7.87
CA ILE A 124 -7.38 -5.21 -6.59
C ILE A 124 -5.85 -5.18 -6.62
N MET A 125 -5.20 -6.23 -7.15
CA MET A 125 -3.75 -6.25 -7.28
C MET A 125 -3.24 -5.17 -8.23
N ALA A 126 -3.97 -4.89 -9.32
CA ALA A 126 -3.61 -3.80 -10.23
C ALA A 126 -3.67 -2.42 -9.55
N ASP A 127 -4.69 -2.16 -8.72
CA ASP A 127 -4.76 -0.93 -7.92
C ASP A 127 -3.58 -0.83 -6.94
N LEU A 128 -3.27 -1.93 -6.24
CA LEU A 128 -2.14 -1.98 -5.32
C LEU A 128 -0.79 -1.80 -6.02
N GLN A 129 -0.64 -2.30 -7.25
CA GLN A 129 0.57 -2.11 -8.01
C GLN A 129 0.76 -0.63 -8.39
N LEU A 130 -0.32 0.09 -8.69
CA LEU A 130 -0.26 1.55 -8.90
C LEU A 130 0.18 2.27 -7.61
N LEU A 131 -0.34 1.87 -6.45
CA LEU A 131 0.07 2.37 -5.14
C LEU A 131 1.55 2.13 -4.87
N ALA A 132 2.02 0.88 -5.01
CA ALA A 132 3.40 0.48 -4.75
C ALA A 132 4.38 1.17 -5.69
N THR A 133 4.05 1.26 -6.99
CA THR A 133 4.89 1.94 -7.98
C THR A 133 5.01 3.43 -7.68
N ASN A 134 3.90 4.09 -7.36
CA ASN A 134 3.90 5.50 -6.97
C ASN A 134 4.77 5.75 -5.73
N HIS A 135 4.66 4.88 -4.72
CA HIS A 135 5.45 4.97 -3.51
C HIS A 135 6.94 4.74 -3.76
N ALA A 136 7.30 3.71 -4.53
CA ALA A 136 8.69 3.38 -4.86
C ALA A 136 9.39 4.51 -5.63
N VAL A 137 8.71 5.10 -6.62
CA VAL A 137 9.23 6.25 -7.38
C VAL A 137 9.50 7.44 -6.45
N LYS A 138 8.57 7.75 -5.53
CA LYS A 138 8.74 8.84 -4.55
C LYS A 138 9.91 8.58 -3.59
N ALA A 139 10.02 7.36 -3.06
CA ALA A 139 11.13 6.97 -2.18
C ALA A 139 12.50 7.08 -2.87
N ALA A 140 12.60 6.67 -4.14
CA ALA A 140 13.82 6.80 -4.93
C ALA A 140 14.22 8.28 -5.13
N THR A 141 13.25 9.15 -5.47
CA THR A 141 13.47 10.60 -5.61
C THR A 141 13.96 11.23 -4.31
N ARG A 142 13.36 10.90 -3.15
CA ARG A 142 13.84 11.36 -1.84
C ARG A 142 15.30 10.96 -1.58
N LYS A 143 15.64 9.69 -1.81
CA LYS A 143 17.00 9.18 -1.65
C LYS A 143 18.00 9.85 -2.59
N GLN A 144 17.58 10.28 -3.78
CA GLN A 144 18.42 11.07 -4.68
C GLN A 144 18.61 12.50 -4.15
N MET A 145 17.55 13.16 -3.69
CA MET A 145 17.62 14.51 -3.12
C MET A 145 18.52 14.58 -1.88
N GLU A 146 18.41 13.61 -0.97
CA GLU A 146 19.29 13.51 0.20
C GLU A 146 20.77 13.39 -0.17
N ARG A 147 21.09 12.62 -1.23
CA ARG A 147 22.45 12.50 -1.75
C ARG A 147 22.95 13.82 -2.31
N LEU A 148 22.11 14.55 -3.05
CA LEU A 148 22.45 15.86 -3.60
C LEU A 148 22.69 16.89 -2.48
N ILE A 149 21.82 16.95 -1.47
CA ILE A 149 21.98 17.86 -0.33
C ILE A 149 23.25 17.55 0.45
N LYS A 150 23.52 16.27 0.76
CA LYS A 150 24.77 15.85 1.42
C LYS A 150 26.00 16.23 0.58
N GLY A 151 25.93 16.05 -0.74
CA GLY A 151 26.98 16.49 -1.65
C GLY A 151 27.22 18.00 -1.61
N LEU A 152 26.16 18.81 -1.70
CA LEU A 152 26.25 20.27 -1.62
C LEU A 152 26.83 20.74 -0.30
N LEU A 153 26.37 20.19 0.83
CA LEU A 153 26.93 20.51 2.15
C LEU A 153 28.42 20.16 2.23
N GLY A 154 28.82 19.02 1.66
CA GLY A 154 30.22 18.61 1.55
C GLY A 154 31.07 19.60 0.76
N VAL A 155 30.58 20.07 -0.38
CA VAL A 155 31.26 21.08 -1.21
C VAL A 155 31.40 22.41 -0.47
N VAL A 156 30.34 22.88 0.19
CA VAL A 156 30.37 24.12 0.98
C VAL A 156 31.38 24.03 2.12
N LEU A 157 31.41 22.90 2.85
CA LEU A 157 32.38 22.69 3.92
C LEU A 157 33.81 22.65 3.38
N TYR A 158 34.03 21.95 2.25
CA TYR A 158 35.32 21.88 1.59
C TYR A 158 35.85 23.27 1.19
N VAL A 159 35.03 24.09 0.52
CA VAL A 159 35.41 25.46 0.12
C VAL A 159 35.75 26.31 1.33
N ARG A 160 34.96 26.22 2.41
CA ARG A 160 35.20 26.97 3.64
C ARG A 160 36.51 26.54 4.33
N VAL A 161 36.79 25.24 4.40
CA VAL A 161 38.05 24.71 4.95
C VAL A 161 39.24 25.12 4.09
N ALA A 162 39.12 25.04 2.76
CA ALA A 162 40.16 25.48 1.83
C ALA A 162 40.47 26.98 2.00
N HIS A 163 39.43 27.81 2.16
CA HIS A 163 39.60 29.23 2.41
C HIS A 163 40.28 29.52 3.76
N LEU A 164 39.84 28.89 4.85
CA LEU A 164 40.50 29.02 6.16
C LEU A 164 41.98 28.60 6.11
N ARG A 165 42.29 27.51 5.41
CA ARG A 165 43.67 27.06 5.22
C ARG A 165 44.50 28.09 4.44
N SER A 166 43.94 28.70 3.40
CA SER A 166 44.63 29.76 2.66
C SER A 166 44.90 31.00 3.51
N SER A 167 43.98 31.40 4.39
CA SER A 167 44.17 32.53 5.31
C SER A 167 45.18 32.25 6.43
N LEU A 168 45.31 30.99 6.88
CA LEU A 168 46.30 30.57 7.87
C LEU A 168 47.73 30.42 7.31
N LEU A 169 47.86 30.16 6.01
CA LEU A 169 49.16 30.10 5.32
C LEU A 169 49.59 31.45 4.72
N ALA A 170 48.79 32.52 4.86
CA ALA A 170 49.24 33.85 4.50
C ALA A 170 50.40 34.25 5.43
N PRO A 171 51.57 34.63 4.90
CA PRO A 171 52.71 35.02 5.73
C PRO A 171 52.30 36.21 6.60
N GLN A 172 52.50 36.11 7.92
CA GLN A 172 52.45 37.29 8.76
C GLN A 172 53.56 38.22 8.26
N GLY A 173 53.15 39.40 7.78
CA GLY A 173 54.08 40.45 7.40
C GLY A 173 55.04 40.68 8.56
N ASP A 174 56.31 40.40 8.29
CA ASP A 174 57.44 40.75 9.13
C ASP A 174 57.54 42.28 9.12
N ASP A 175 56.82 42.94 10.02
CA ASP A 175 57.07 44.35 10.35
C ASP A 175 58.37 44.41 11.17
N ALA A 176 59.47 44.29 10.44
CA ALA A 176 60.81 44.67 10.87
C ALA A 176 61.23 45.90 10.06
N ALA A 177 60.87 47.10 10.56
CA ALA A 177 61.62 48.35 10.41
C ALA A 177 61.01 49.46 11.26
#